data_AF-A0ABD5R985-F1
#
_entry.id   AF-A0ABD5R985-F1
#
_cell.length_a   1.000
_cell.length_b   1.000
_cell.length_c   1.000
_cell.angle_alpha   90.00
_cell.angle_beta   90.00
_cell.angle_gamma   90.00
#
_symmetry.space_group_name_H-M   'P 1'
#
loop_
_entity.id
_entity.type
_entity.pdbx_description
1 polymer ?
#
loop_
_entity_poly.entity_id
_entity_poly.type
_entity_poly.pdbx_seq_one_letter_code
_entity_poly.pdbx_strand_id
1 'polypeptide(L)'
;MKRSAYWEEVTTLVERSREECASFDPAADESDPHVPLAAGVGPIIELYVDSRRESEPLSAVEESLLEGVLNDWLDQFAACHDTVPDDRVSLHEVAMCYADHGSLVSTGRDLVGLDAATSSSTPAASASASASSGGTGTDGGADTTGDQTTGRSRDREDREPVR
;
A
#
# COMPACT_ATOMS: atom_id res chain seq x y z
N MET A 1 5.72 -6.06 -33.58
CA MET A 1 5.59 -6.09 -32.10
C MET A 1 4.73 -7.28 -31.74
N LYS A 2 5.23 -8.19 -30.91
CA LYS A 2 4.53 -9.41 -30.53
C LYS A 2 3.81 -9.12 -29.21
N ARG A 3 2.48 -9.13 -29.24
CA ARG A 3 1.63 -9.03 -28.05
C ARG A 3 1.66 -10.36 -27.31
N SER A 4 1.65 -10.35 -25.99
CA SER A 4 1.57 -11.58 -25.20
C SER A 4 0.14 -12.12 -25.19
N ALA A 5 -0.05 -13.34 -24.67
CA ALA A 5 -1.40 -13.87 -24.43
C ALA A 5 -2.21 -13.00 -23.44
N TYR A 6 -1.54 -12.19 -22.61
CA TYR A 6 -2.17 -11.30 -21.62
C TYR A 6 -2.60 -9.95 -22.18
N TRP A 7 -2.41 -9.67 -23.49
CA TRP A 7 -2.74 -8.36 -24.06
C TRP A 7 -4.17 -7.91 -23.74
N GLU A 8 -5.16 -8.81 -23.87
CA GLU A 8 -6.57 -8.47 -23.60
C GLU A 8 -6.81 -8.17 -22.11
N GLU A 9 -6.19 -8.93 -21.21
CA GLU A 9 -6.25 -8.67 -19.76
C GLU A 9 -5.57 -7.35 -19.40
N VAL A 10 -4.38 -7.09 -19.94
CA VAL A 10 -3.65 -5.84 -19.73
C VAL A 10 -4.47 -4.65 -20.20
N THR A 11 -5.03 -4.68 -21.40
CA THR A 11 -5.83 -3.56 -21.91
C THR A 11 -7.10 -3.36 -21.09
N THR A 12 -7.78 -4.43 -20.71
CA THR A 12 -9.00 -4.35 -19.89
C THR A 12 -8.67 -3.77 -18.52
N LEU A 13 -7.58 -4.21 -17.90
CA LEU A 13 -7.14 -3.72 -16.60
C LEU A 13 -6.73 -2.25 -16.66
N VAL A 14 -6.00 -1.84 -17.70
CA VAL A 14 -5.57 -0.46 -17.93
C VAL A 14 -6.77 0.46 -18.15
N GLU A 15 -7.76 0.05 -18.95
CA GLU A 15 -8.97 0.85 -19.19
C GLU A 15 -9.79 1.00 -17.90
N ARG A 16 -10.08 -0.11 -17.20
CA ARG A 16 -10.81 -0.09 -15.93
C ARG A 16 -10.10 0.78 -14.89
N SER A 17 -8.79 0.58 -14.73
CA SER A 17 -7.99 1.32 -13.77
C SER A 17 -7.95 2.80 -14.08
N ARG A 18 -7.95 3.21 -15.35
CA ARG A 18 -8.03 4.63 -15.72
C ARG A 18 -9.38 5.24 -15.38
N GLU A 19 -10.47 4.52 -15.63
CA GLU A 19 -11.82 4.99 -15.27
C GLU A 19 -11.96 5.13 -13.74
N GLU A 20 -11.51 4.13 -12.99
CA GLU A 20 -11.50 4.13 -11.53
C GLU A 20 -10.60 5.24 -10.97
N CYS A 21 -9.40 5.43 -11.53
CA CYS A 21 -8.47 6.49 -11.13
C CYS A 21 -9.02 7.88 -11.42
N ALA A 22 -9.71 8.07 -12.55
CA ALA A 22 -10.34 9.34 -12.91
C ALA A 22 -11.60 9.64 -12.08
N SER A 23 -12.28 8.60 -11.60
CA SER A 23 -13.44 8.74 -10.71
C SER A 23 -13.03 8.90 -9.24
N PHE A 24 -11.80 8.54 -8.89
CA PHE A 24 -11.28 8.67 -7.53
C PHE A 24 -10.93 10.13 -7.23
N ASP A 25 -11.55 10.68 -6.18
CA ASP A 25 -11.25 12.03 -5.69
C ASP A 25 -10.44 11.95 -4.39
N PRO A 26 -9.13 12.23 -4.43
CA PRO A 26 -8.31 12.25 -3.22
C PRO A 26 -8.65 13.43 -2.29
N ALA A 27 -9.31 14.49 -2.81
CA ALA A 27 -9.68 15.66 -2.03
C ALA A 27 -11.00 15.50 -1.27
N ALA A 28 -11.73 14.40 -1.48
CA ALA A 28 -12.82 14.03 -0.60
C ALA A 28 -12.22 13.60 0.74
N ASP A 29 -12.42 14.40 1.79
CA ASP A 29 -11.94 14.21 3.19
C ASP A 29 -12.17 12.80 3.79
N GLU A 30 -12.96 11.94 3.13
CA GLU A 30 -13.32 10.57 3.53
C GLU A 30 -12.68 9.47 2.65
N SER A 31 -11.86 9.82 1.66
CA SER A 31 -11.20 8.84 0.79
C SER A 31 -10.14 8.06 1.56
N ASP A 32 -10.47 6.81 1.91
CA ASP A 32 -9.55 5.89 2.56
C ASP A 32 -8.30 5.66 1.67
N PRO A 33 -7.08 5.98 2.15
CA PRO A 33 -5.84 5.83 1.38
C PRO A 33 -5.54 4.36 1.02
N HIS A 34 -6.24 3.39 1.60
CA HIS A 34 -6.16 1.98 1.19
C HIS A 34 -6.85 1.70 -0.15
N VAL A 35 -7.83 2.50 -0.56
CA VAL A 35 -8.60 2.31 -1.79
C VAL A 35 -7.73 2.37 -3.05
N PRO A 36 -6.91 3.41 -3.29
CA PRO A 36 -6.08 3.48 -4.51
C PRO A 36 -5.08 2.32 -4.61
N LEU A 37 -4.56 1.86 -3.47
CA LEU A 37 -3.63 0.72 -3.43
C LEU A 37 -4.33 -0.61 -3.70
N ALA A 38 -5.50 -0.84 -3.12
CA ALA A 38 -6.23 -2.10 -3.27
C ALA A 38 -6.96 -2.21 -4.62
N ALA A 39 -7.52 -1.10 -5.12
CA ALA A 39 -8.29 -1.08 -6.36
C ALA A 39 -7.40 -0.99 -7.61
N GLY A 40 -6.29 -0.24 -7.54
CA GLY A 40 -5.39 -0.01 -8.66
C GLY A 40 -4.11 -0.83 -8.62
N VAL A 41 -3.27 -0.59 -7.60
CA VAL A 41 -1.90 -1.14 -7.53
C VAL A 41 -1.89 -2.67 -7.37
N GLY A 42 -2.76 -3.22 -6.51
CA GLY A 42 -2.84 -4.66 -6.24
C GLY A 42 -3.06 -5.52 -7.49
N PRO A 43 -4.12 -5.29 -8.27
CA PRO A 43 -4.40 -6.03 -9.50
C PRO A 43 -3.27 -5.97 -10.54
N ILE A 44 -2.58 -4.84 -10.64
CA ILE A 44 -1.45 -4.65 -11.57
C ILE A 44 -0.26 -5.51 -11.16
N ILE A 45 0.07 -5.55 -9.87
CA ILE A 45 1.17 -6.38 -9.34
C ILE A 45 0.84 -7.86 -9.47
N GLU A 46 -0.42 -8.25 -9.17
CA GLU A 46 -0.86 -9.64 -9.29
C GLU A 46 -0.67 -10.15 -10.73
N LEU A 47 -1.13 -9.37 -11.73
CA LEU A 47 -0.94 -9.69 -13.14
C LEU A 47 0.55 -9.79 -13.53
N TYR A 48 1.38 -8.87 -13.03
CA TYR A 48 2.83 -8.93 -13.29
C TYR A 48 3.46 -10.19 -12.67
N VAL A 49 3.10 -10.54 -11.44
CA VAL A 49 3.61 -11.75 -10.76
C VAL A 49 3.13 -13.01 -11.48
N ASP A 50 1.88 -13.09 -11.90
CA ASP A 50 1.36 -14.23 -12.64
C ASP A 50 2.05 -14.41 -14.00
N SER A 51 2.24 -13.33 -14.76
CA SER A 51 2.99 -13.39 -16.04
C SER A 51 4.41 -13.95 -15.86
N ARG A 52 5.08 -13.59 -14.75
CA ARG A 52 6.40 -14.10 -14.40
C ARG A 52 6.37 -15.57 -13.97
N ARG A 53 5.31 -16.00 -13.28
CA ARG A 53 5.13 -17.40 -12.85
C ARG A 53 4.87 -18.32 -14.03
N GLU A 54 4.08 -17.88 -15.01
CA GLU A 54 3.78 -18.66 -16.22
C GLU A 54 4.94 -18.66 -17.24
N SER A 55 6.05 -17.99 -16.93
CA SER A 55 7.24 -17.86 -17.79
C SER A 55 6.94 -17.22 -19.16
N GLU A 56 5.84 -16.50 -19.28
CA GLU A 56 5.47 -15.73 -20.47
C GLU A 56 5.58 -14.23 -20.14
N PRO A 57 6.74 -13.61 -20.42
CA PRO A 57 6.97 -12.23 -20.05
C PRO A 57 6.06 -11.31 -20.86
N LEU A 58 5.54 -10.29 -20.18
CA LEU A 58 4.86 -9.17 -20.82
C LEU A 58 5.79 -8.51 -21.84
N SER A 59 5.21 -8.04 -22.93
CA SER A 59 5.94 -7.21 -23.89
C SER A 59 6.22 -5.84 -23.30
N ALA A 60 7.29 -5.18 -23.76
CA ALA A 60 7.65 -3.84 -23.29
C ALA A 60 6.50 -2.81 -23.43
N VAL A 61 5.59 -2.99 -24.39
CA VAL A 61 4.43 -2.11 -24.55
C VAL A 61 3.40 -2.35 -23.44
N GLU A 62 3.16 -3.61 -23.08
CA GLU A 62 2.25 -3.98 -21.99
C GLU A 62 2.79 -3.50 -20.65
N GLU A 63 4.10 -3.68 -20.40
CA GLU A 63 4.77 -3.17 -19.21
C GLU A 63 4.64 -1.64 -19.12
N SER A 64 4.95 -0.89 -20.19
CA SER A 64 4.84 0.58 -20.16
C SER A 64 3.40 1.08 -19.97
N LEU A 65 2.39 0.36 -20.45
CA LEU A 65 0.98 0.72 -20.24
C LEU A 65 0.57 0.55 -18.78
N LEU A 66 0.94 -0.59 -18.19
CA LEU A 66 0.71 -0.90 -16.79
C LEU A 66 1.49 0.05 -15.87
N GLU A 67 2.75 0.34 -16.18
CA GLU A 67 3.56 1.33 -15.44
C GLU A 67 2.93 2.72 -15.48
N GLY A 68 2.38 3.15 -16.62
CA GLY A 68 1.71 4.44 -16.71
C GLY A 68 0.55 4.55 -15.71
N VAL A 69 -0.35 3.57 -15.72
CA VAL A 69 -1.52 3.55 -14.85
C VAL A 69 -1.15 3.30 -13.38
N LEU A 70 -0.13 2.48 -13.13
CA LEU A 70 0.42 2.27 -11.79
C LEU A 70 0.89 3.59 -11.18
N ASN A 71 1.64 4.39 -11.94
CA ASN A 71 2.10 5.70 -11.48
C ASN A 71 0.93 6.67 -11.28
N ASP A 72 -0.09 6.67 -12.15
CA ASP A 72 -1.30 7.49 -11.94
C ASP A 72 -1.98 7.18 -10.58
N TRP A 73 -2.08 5.89 -10.21
CA TRP A 73 -2.62 5.49 -8.91
C TRP A 73 -1.72 5.87 -7.72
N LEU A 74 -0.40 5.81 -7.89
CA LEU A 74 0.55 6.23 -6.86
C LEU A 74 0.53 7.74 -6.64
N ASP A 75 0.36 8.54 -7.70
CA ASP A 75 0.11 9.98 -7.61
C ASP A 75 -1.17 10.27 -6.80
N GLN A 76 -2.25 9.51 -7.02
CA GLN A 76 -3.48 9.66 -6.23
C GLN A 76 -3.28 9.28 -4.75
N PHE A 77 -2.55 8.19 -4.49
CA PHE A 77 -2.19 7.80 -3.12
C PHE A 77 -1.32 8.85 -2.43
N ALA A 78 -0.37 9.45 -3.13
CA ALA A 78 0.46 10.54 -2.62
C ALA A 78 -0.37 11.80 -2.35
N ALA A 79 -1.34 12.11 -3.22
CA ALA A 79 -2.28 13.21 -3.03
C ALA A 79 -3.14 13.05 -1.77
N CYS A 80 -3.55 11.82 -1.41
CA CYS A 80 -4.21 11.54 -0.12
C CYS A 80 -3.33 11.88 1.11
N HIS A 81 -2.03 12.02 0.92
CA HIS A 81 -1.04 12.33 1.95
C HIS A 81 -0.37 13.70 1.76
N ASP A 82 -0.94 14.58 0.92
CA ASP A 82 -0.37 15.89 0.55
C ASP A 82 1.11 15.81 0.14
N THR A 83 1.49 14.71 -0.51
CA THR A 83 2.85 14.41 -0.97
C THR A 83 2.88 14.27 -2.49
N VAL A 84 4.05 14.49 -3.08
CA VAL A 84 4.32 14.24 -4.50
C VAL A 84 5.43 13.19 -4.58
N PRO A 85 5.27 12.11 -5.35
CA PRO A 85 6.33 11.13 -5.53
C PRO A 85 7.54 11.78 -6.22
N ASP A 86 8.75 11.48 -5.75
CA ASP A 86 10.00 12.05 -6.27
C ASP A 86 10.34 11.56 -7.69
N ASP A 87 9.97 10.33 -8.04
CA ASP A 87 10.27 9.74 -9.35
C ASP A 87 9.20 8.72 -9.77
N ARG A 88 9.20 8.34 -11.06
CA ARG A 88 8.30 7.33 -11.58
C ARG A 88 8.87 5.95 -11.30
N VAL A 89 8.05 5.10 -10.72
CA VAL A 89 8.45 3.75 -10.34
C VAL A 89 8.13 2.75 -11.44
N SER A 90 9.02 1.76 -11.60
CA SER A 90 8.82 0.65 -12.54
C SER A 90 7.98 -0.47 -11.91
N LEU A 91 7.29 -1.26 -12.74
CA LEU A 91 6.54 -2.44 -12.29
C LEU A 91 7.40 -3.40 -11.46
N HIS A 92 8.64 -3.58 -11.91
CA HIS A 92 9.57 -4.48 -11.25
C HIS A 92 9.92 -3.99 -9.85
N GLU A 93 10.16 -2.69 -9.69
CA GLU A 93 10.51 -2.07 -8.41
C GLU A 93 9.37 -2.18 -7.42
N VAL A 94 8.14 -1.87 -7.84
CA VAL A 94 6.94 -2.03 -7.01
C VAL A 94 6.73 -3.49 -6.61
N ALA A 95 6.89 -4.43 -7.54
CA ALA A 95 6.77 -5.85 -7.24
C ALA A 95 7.84 -6.36 -6.26
N MET A 96 9.08 -5.86 -6.36
CA MET A 96 10.14 -6.19 -5.40
C MET A 96 9.84 -5.63 -4.02
N CYS A 97 9.39 -4.38 -3.94
CA CYS A 97 9.02 -3.73 -2.68
C CYS A 97 7.82 -4.45 -2.02
N TYR A 98 6.82 -4.86 -2.81
CA TYR A 98 5.71 -5.68 -2.33
C TYR A 98 6.15 -7.05 -1.81
N ALA A 99 7.10 -7.70 -2.49
CA ALA A 99 7.66 -8.97 -2.04
C ALA A 99 8.45 -8.84 -0.73
N ASP A 100 9.09 -7.69 -0.48
CA ASP A 100 9.83 -7.42 0.76
C ASP A 100 8.89 -7.15 1.94
N HIS A 101 7.88 -6.29 1.74
CA HIS A 101 6.99 -5.87 2.82
C HIS A 101 5.80 -6.80 3.08
N GLY A 102 5.32 -7.53 2.06
CA GLY A 102 4.11 -8.34 2.14
C GLY A 102 2.82 -7.55 2.36
N SER A 103 2.86 -6.22 2.19
CA SER A 103 1.72 -5.32 2.35
C SER A 103 1.79 -4.18 1.34
N LEU A 104 0.69 -3.96 0.61
CA LEU A 104 0.55 -2.87 -0.36
C LEU A 104 0.68 -1.50 0.30
N VAL A 105 0.25 -1.37 1.55
CA VAL A 105 0.29 -0.11 2.30
C VAL A 105 1.71 0.27 2.66
N SER A 106 2.47 -0.67 3.21
CA SER A 106 3.88 -0.44 3.54
C SER A 106 4.69 -0.14 2.28
N THR A 107 4.40 -0.86 1.20
CA THR A 107 5.00 -0.63 -0.13
C THR A 107 4.70 0.77 -0.66
N GLY A 108 3.42 1.18 -0.67
CA GLY A 108 3.04 2.51 -1.14
C GLY A 108 3.66 3.64 -0.32
N ARG A 109 3.77 3.45 1.00
CA ARG A 109 4.43 4.44 1.89
C ARG A 109 5.92 4.56 1.64
N ASP A 110 6.62 3.45 1.41
CA ASP A 110 8.05 3.45 1.08
C ASP A 110 8.29 4.13 -0.27
N LEU A 111 7.52 3.74 -1.30
CA LEU A 111 7.64 4.29 -2.66
C LEU A 111 7.30 5.79 -2.75
N VAL A 112 6.35 6.27 -1.96
CA VAL A 112 5.98 7.70 -1.91
C VAL A 112 6.88 8.49 -0.94
N GLY A 113 7.85 7.84 -0.29
CA GLY A 113 8.78 8.52 0.62
C GLY A 113 8.18 8.90 1.97
N LEU A 114 7.00 8.37 2.31
CA LEU A 114 6.37 8.56 3.63
C LEU A 114 7.15 7.85 4.75
N ASP A 115 8.05 6.94 4.40
CA ASP A 115 8.98 6.25 5.32
C ASP A 115 10.46 6.61 5.09
N ALA A 116 10.74 7.68 4.32
CA ALA A 116 12.11 8.13 3.98
C ALA A 116 12.99 8.50 5.18
N ALA A 117 12.47 8.45 6.41
CA ALA A 117 13.23 8.65 7.63
C ALA A 117 14.22 7.51 7.96
N THR A 118 14.22 6.35 7.27
CA THR A 118 15.18 5.27 7.61
C THR A 118 15.89 4.55 6.46
N SER A 119 15.47 4.67 5.20
CA SER A 119 16.13 3.98 4.06
C SER A 119 17.35 4.72 3.50
N SER A 120 18.34 5.03 4.35
CA SER A 120 19.73 5.18 3.86
C SER A 120 20.40 3.80 3.86
N SER A 121 20.28 3.09 2.74
CA SER A 121 21.01 1.84 2.51
C SER A 121 22.53 2.08 2.56
N THR A 122 23.22 1.40 3.48
CA THR A 122 24.63 1.02 3.34
C THR A 122 24.70 -0.49 3.49
N PRO A 123 25.07 -1.25 2.44
CA PRO A 123 25.32 -2.67 2.58
C PRO A 123 26.77 -2.87 3.05
N ALA A 124 26.94 -3.46 4.23
CA ALA A 124 28.16 -4.17 4.59
C ALA A 124 27.81 -5.34 5.49
N ALA A 125 27.57 -6.49 4.86
CA ALA A 125 27.71 -7.77 5.52
C ALA A 125 29.15 -7.90 6.04
N SER A 126 29.32 -7.87 7.36
CA SER A 126 30.20 -8.83 8.02
C SER A 126 29.71 -9.02 9.44
N ALA A 127 29.07 -10.17 9.65
CA ALA A 127 28.78 -10.69 10.96
C ALA A 127 30.06 -10.82 11.78
N SER A 128 30.02 -10.31 13.01
CA SER A 128 30.72 -10.94 14.13
C SER A 128 29.91 -10.63 15.38
N ALA A 129 29.12 -11.63 15.77
CA ALA A 129 28.55 -11.72 17.09
C ALA A 129 29.67 -11.69 18.15
N SER A 130 29.45 -10.94 19.21
CA SER A 130 29.95 -11.30 20.54
C SER A 130 29.03 -10.68 21.58
N ALA A 131 28.26 -11.56 22.21
CA ALA A 131 27.55 -11.31 23.45
C ALA A 131 28.51 -10.90 24.56
N SER A 132 28.09 -10.01 25.47
CA SER A 132 27.94 -10.38 26.88
C SER A 132 27.50 -9.20 27.77
N SER A 133 26.37 -9.45 28.44
CA SER A 133 26.10 -9.25 29.88
C SER A 133 26.30 -7.89 30.58
N GLY A 134 25.26 -7.50 31.31
CA GLY A 134 25.29 -6.63 32.49
C GLY A 134 24.33 -5.45 32.34
N GLY A 135 23.38 -5.17 33.22
CA GLY A 135 23.09 -5.71 34.54
C GLY A 135 21.77 -5.12 35.04
N THR A 136 21.28 -5.74 36.10
CA THR A 136 20.06 -5.44 36.86
C THR A 136 19.98 -3.99 37.38
N GLY A 137 18.77 -3.43 37.35
CA GLY A 137 18.40 -2.22 38.09
C GLY A 137 16.92 -2.25 38.45
N THR A 138 16.64 -2.75 39.65
CA THR A 138 15.37 -2.65 40.37
C THR A 138 15.19 -1.24 40.94
N ASP A 139 13.97 -0.67 40.87
CA ASP A 139 13.20 -0.06 41.97
C ASP A 139 11.98 0.65 41.36
N GLY A 140 10.74 0.30 41.73
CA GLY A 140 9.94 1.02 42.76
C GLY A 140 9.04 2.05 42.06
N GLY A 141 7.72 2.19 42.24
CA GLY A 141 6.73 1.74 43.22
C GLY A 141 5.55 2.73 43.12
N ALA A 142 4.39 2.36 43.71
CA ALA A 142 3.14 3.11 43.87
C ALA A 142 2.22 3.20 42.63
N ASP A 143 1.09 2.49 42.54
CA ASP A 143 -0.15 2.60 43.35
C ASP A 143 -0.92 3.89 43.04
N THR A 144 -2.07 3.79 42.36
CA THR A 144 -3.29 4.54 42.69
C THR A 144 -4.51 3.93 41.99
N THR A 145 -5.46 3.61 42.85
CA THR A 145 -6.86 3.22 42.64
C THR A 145 -7.75 4.36 42.13
N GLY A 146 -8.78 4.03 41.34
CA GLY A 146 -10.00 4.81 41.09
C GLY A 146 -10.74 4.23 39.89
N ASP A 147 -11.77 3.38 40.04
CA ASP A 147 -13.13 3.62 40.56
C ASP A 147 -13.85 4.85 39.97
N GLN A 148 -14.85 4.59 39.11
CA GLN A 148 -16.21 5.16 39.09
C GLN A 148 -16.84 4.89 37.71
N THR A 149 -17.85 4.01 37.58
CA THR A 149 -19.28 4.13 37.94
C THR A 149 -20.15 4.77 36.85
N THR A 150 -21.02 3.92 36.29
CA THR A 150 -22.45 4.12 35.93
C THR A 150 -22.94 5.26 35.03
N GLY A 151 -23.75 4.83 34.05
CA GLY A 151 -24.94 5.55 33.55
C GLY A 151 -24.86 5.83 32.04
N ARG A 152 -25.93 5.82 31.24
CA ARG A 152 -27.36 5.61 31.46
C ARG A 152 -28.00 5.56 30.06
N SER A 153 -29.06 4.77 29.94
CA SER A 153 -30.15 4.75 28.95
C SER A 153 -30.30 5.91 27.96
N ARG A 154 -30.67 5.56 26.71
CA ARG A 154 -31.85 6.04 25.94
C ARG A 154 -31.84 5.28 24.61
N ASP A 155 -32.74 4.33 24.41
CA ASP A 155 -34.11 4.58 23.94
C ASP A 155 -34.11 5.40 22.64
N ARG A 156 -34.20 4.68 21.52
CA ARG A 156 -34.81 5.20 20.30
C ARG A 156 -35.46 4.04 19.57
N GLU A 157 -36.70 3.79 19.97
CA GLU A 157 -37.72 3.30 19.06
C GLU A 157 -37.71 4.21 17.82
N ASP A 158 -37.45 3.67 16.64
CA ASP A 158 -38.09 4.20 15.44
C ASP A 158 -38.58 3.01 14.61
N ARG A 159 -39.85 3.12 14.31
CA ARG A 159 -40.80 2.07 13.99
C ARG A 159 -40.89 1.97 12.49
N GLU A 160 -40.77 0.75 11.97
CA GLU A 160 -40.92 0.43 10.55
C GLU A 160 -42.19 1.05 9.94
N PRO A 161 -42.15 1.53 8.68
CA PRO A 161 -43.36 1.78 7.91
C PRO A 161 -43.79 0.49 7.18
N VAL A 162 -44.96 -0.03 7.52
CA VAL A 162 -45.59 -1.12 6.75
C VAL A 162 -46.93 -0.65 6.20
N ARG A 163 -46.87 -0.33 4.89
CA ARG A 163 -47.90 -0.25 3.84
C ARG A 163 -48.89 0.90 3.84
#